data_AF-A0A7C6K2D2-F1
#
_entry.id   AF-A0A7C6K2D2-F1
#
_cell.length_a   1.000
_cell.length_b   1.000
_cell.length_c   1.000
_cell.angle_alpha   90.00
_cell.angle_beta   90.00
_cell.angle_gamma   90.00
#
_symmetry.space_group_name_H-M   'P 1'
#
loop_
_entity.id
_entity.type
_entity.pdbx_description
1 polymer ?
#
loop_
_entity_poly.entity_id
_entity_poly.type
_entity_poly.pdbx_seq_one_letter_code
_entity_poly.pdbx_strand_id
1 'polypeptide(L)'
;MNKLIYVCSPYRGDIETNTNNAREYCRRIVAEGNIPIAPHLLFPQFMDDNIDAERERAMEMNLEIMRHSDEVRVFGDQISIGMWQEM
;
A
#
# COMPACT_ATOMS: atom_id res chain seq x y z
N MET A 1 0.80 -11.15 -20.08
CA MET A 1 1.77 -10.68 -19.08
C MET A 1 0.97 -10.24 -17.88
N ASN A 2 1.35 -10.64 -16.66
CA ASN A 2 0.61 -10.30 -15.44
C ASN A 2 1.01 -8.88 -15.03
N LYS A 3 0.05 -8.02 -14.66
CA LYS A 3 0.35 -6.65 -14.22
C LYS A 3 0.83 -6.64 -12.76
N LEU A 4 1.84 -5.84 -12.46
CA LEU A 4 2.16 -5.41 -11.10
C LEU A 4 1.22 -4.29 -10.69
N ILE A 5 0.44 -4.50 -9.62
CA ILE A 5 -0.57 -3.57 -9.15
C ILE A 5 -0.20 -3.07 -7.76
N TYR A 6 0.07 -1.76 -7.65
CA TYR A 6 0.25 -1.09 -6.37
C TYR A 6 -1.10 -0.90 -5.68
N VAL A 7 -1.20 -1.38 -4.43
CA VAL A 7 -2.42 -1.29 -3.62
C VAL A 7 -2.30 -0.09 -2.68
N CYS A 8 -3.08 0.94 -2.96
CA CYS A 8 -3.22 2.12 -2.11
C CYS A 8 -4.51 1.99 -1.28
N SER A 9 -4.40 1.86 0.03
CA SER A 9 -5.55 1.76 0.94
C SER A 9 -5.25 2.40 2.30
N PRO A 10 -6.26 2.85 3.05
CA PRO A 10 -6.08 3.29 4.43
C PRO A 10 -5.31 2.26 5.25
N TYR A 11 -4.32 2.71 6.02
CA TYR A 11 -3.59 1.88 6.97
C TYR A 11 -3.77 2.40 8.41
N ARG A 12 -3.66 3.72 8.61
CA ARG A 12 -3.82 4.40 9.91
C ARG A 12 -5.28 4.45 10.37
N GLY A 13 -5.50 4.61 11.69
CA GLY A 13 -6.81 4.59 12.33
C GLY A 13 -7.10 3.20 12.89
N ASP A 14 -8.11 2.52 12.34
CA ASP A 14 -8.38 1.11 12.68
C ASP A 14 -7.40 0.18 11.94
N ILE A 15 -6.20 0.05 12.50
CA ILE A 15 -5.10 -0.71 11.88
C ILE A 15 -5.47 -2.17 11.64
N GLU A 16 -6.21 -2.80 12.55
CA GLU A 16 -6.59 -4.22 12.42
C GLU A 16 -7.53 -4.43 11.22
N THR A 17 -8.61 -3.65 11.17
CA THR A 17 -9.58 -3.70 10.06
C THR A 17 -8.90 -3.34 8.74
N ASN A 18 -8.10 -2.28 8.71
CA ASN A 18 -7.40 -1.83 7.51
C ASN A 18 -6.39 -2.87 6.99
N THR A 19 -5.65 -3.51 7.90
CA THR A 19 -4.71 -4.59 7.55
C THR A 19 -5.45 -5.78 6.91
N ASN A 20 -6.59 -6.16 7.47
CA ASN A 20 -7.40 -7.25 6.93
C ASN A 20 -8.01 -6.89 5.56
N ASN A 21 -8.47 -5.65 5.40
CA ASN A 21 -8.96 -5.14 4.11
C ASN A 21 -7.87 -5.15 3.03
N ALA A 22 -6.67 -4.63 3.33
CA ALA A 22 -5.55 -4.63 2.41
C ALA A 22 -5.14 -6.05 1.95
N ARG A 23 -5.18 -7.03 2.87
CA ARG A 23 -4.96 -8.45 2.55
C ARG A 23 -6.02 -8.98 1.58
N GLU A 24 -7.29 -8.64 1.80
CA GLU A 24 -8.39 -9.07 0.93
C GLU A 24 -8.29 -8.41 -0.45
N TYR A 25 -7.94 -7.12 -0.54
CA TYR A 25 -7.68 -6.44 -1.82
C TYR A 25 -6.56 -7.11 -2.60
N CYS A 26 -5.45 -7.46 -1.94
CA CYS A 26 -4.37 -8.23 -2.56
C CYS A 26 -4.88 -9.59 -3.07
N ARG A 27 -5.68 -10.30 -2.26
CA ARG A 27 -6.23 -11.61 -2.65
C ARG A 27 -7.14 -11.52 -3.88
N ARG A 28 -7.94 -10.46 -4.00
CA ARG A 28 -8.76 -10.18 -5.19
C ARG A 28 -7.90 -9.95 -6.44
N ILE A 29 -6.83 -9.17 -6.33
CA ILE A 29 -5.90 -8.92 -7.45
C ILE A 29 -5.23 -10.22 -7.92
N VAL A 30 -4.84 -11.11 -6.99
CA VAL A 30 -4.32 -12.45 -7.32
C VAL A 30 -5.36 -13.27 -8.08
N ALA A 31 -6.63 -13.24 -7.64
CA ALA A 31 -7.71 -13.97 -8.30
C ALA A 31 -7.99 -13.47 -9.74
N GLU A 32 -7.65 -12.22 -10.06
CA GLU A 32 -7.69 -11.65 -11.42
C GLU A 32 -6.49 -12.03 -12.28
N GLY A 33 -5.49 -12.75 -11.73
CA GLY A 33 -4.27 -13.15 -12.44
C GLY A 33 -3.15 -12.10 -12.44
N ASN A 34 -3.25 -11.08 -11.57
CA ASN A 34 -2.26 -9.99 -11.45
C ASN A 34 -1.42 -10.16 -10.17
N ILE A 35 -0.37 -9.33 -10.04
CA ILE A 35 0.59 -9.36 -8.94
C ILE A 35 0.31 -8.15 -8.03
N PRO A 36 -0.23 -8.31 -6.81
CA PRO A 36 -0.42 -7.19 -5.89
C PRO A 36 0.87 -6.83 -5.14
N ILE A 37 1.06 -5.55 -4.86
CA ILE A 37 2.04 -5.07 -3.88
C ILE A 37 1.38 -4.05 -2.95
N ALA A 38 1.39 -4.33 -1.65
CA ALA A 38 0.90 -3.45 -0.59
C ALA A 38 2.02 -3.24 0.43
N PRO A 39 2.97 -2.31 0.19
CA PRO A 39 4.15 -2.17 1.04
C PRO A 39 3.83 -1.86 2.50
N HIS A 40 2.70 -1.19 2.77
CA HIS A 40 2.23 -0.91 4.13
C HIS A 40 1.88 -2.16 4.94
N LEU A 41 1.73 -3.34 4.32
CA LEU A 41 1.65 -4.63 5.04
C LEU A 41 3.04 -5.20 5.41
N LEU A 42 4.09 -4.77 4.70
CA LEU A 42 5.42 -5.33 4.77
C LEU A 42 6.38 -4.45 5.60
N PHE A 43 6.45 -3.15 5.31
CA PHE A 43 7.39 -2.23 5.93
C PHE A 43 7.27 -2.16 7.46
N PRO A 44 6.07 -2.17 8.08
CA PRO A 44 5.93 -2.16 9.54
C PRO A 44 6.56 -3.37 10.25
N GLN A 45 6.95 -4.42 9.51
CA GLN A 45 7.63 -5.58 10.09
C GLN A 45 9.13 -5.34 10.32
N PHE A 46 9.71 -4.29 9.73
CA PHE A 46 11.14 -3.95 9.87
C PHE A 46 11.43 -2.44 9.91
N MET A 47 10.41 -1.59 9.87
CA MET A 47 10.50 -0.14 10.01
C MET A 47 9.45 0.36 11.01
N ASP A 48 9.77 1.43 11.72
CA ASP A 48 8.88 2.09 12.68
C ASP A 48 8.36 3.42 12.14
N ASP A 49 7.05 3.48 11.88
CA ASP A 49 6.35 4.68 11.38
C ASP A 49 6.29 5.82 12.43
N ASN A 50 6.71 5.55 13.68
CA ASN A 50 6.88 6.57 14.72
C ASN A 50 8.25 7.28 14.66
N ILE A 51 9.19 6.77 13.87
CA ILE A 51 10.50 7.40 13.65
C ILE A 51 10.43 8.20 12.34
N ASP A 52 10.47 9.52 12.43
CA ASP A 52 10.27 10.42 11.27
C ASP A 52 11.17 10.08 10.07
N ALA A 53 12.45 9.76 10.32
CA ALA A 53 13.40 9.40 9.27
C ALA A 53 13.06 8.05 8.60
N GLU A 54 12.56 7.07 9.35
CA GLU A 54 12.13 5.79 8.78
C GLU A 54 10.83 5.94 8.02
N ARG A 55 9.90 6.76 8.53
CA ARG A 55 8.66 7.10 7.85
C ARG A 55 8.92 7.81 6.52
N GLU A 56 9.80 8.81 6.49
CA GLU A 56 10.21 9.48 5.25
C GLU A 56 10.79 8.47 4.26
N ARG A 57 11.69 7.61 4.73
CA ARG A 57 12.29 6.56 3.91
C ARG A 57 11.26 5.56 3.38
N ALA A 58 10.27 5.18 4.18
CA ALA A 58 9.18 4.30 3.78
C ALA A 58 8.33 4.94 2.67
N MET A 59 8.02 6.24 2.77
CA MET A 59 7.29 6.96 1.72
C MET A 59 8.07 7.02 0.40
N GLU A 60 9.38 7.29 0.45
CA GLU A 60 10.23 7.26 -0.75
C GLU A 60 10.22 5.89 -1.45
N MET A 61 10.33 4.81 -0.67
CA MET A 61 10.30 3.45 -1.18
C MET A 61 8.92 3.08 -1.76
N ASN A 62 7.82 3.49 -1.11
CA ASN A 62 6.46 3.32 -1.63
C ASN A 62 6.31 3.99 -3.00
N LEU A 63 6.75 5.24 -3.11
CA LEU A 63 6.69 6.00 -4.35
C LEU A 63 7.49 5.33 -5.47
N GLU A 64 8.67 4.76 -5.17
CA GLU A 64 9.47 4.03 -6.15
C GLU A 64 8.79 2.74 -6.62
N ILE A 65 8.25 1.95 -5.69
CA ILE A 65 7.49 0.73 -6.02
C ILE A 65 6.28 1.07 -6.88
N MET A 66 5.57 2.16 -6.54
CA MET A 66 4.43 2.64 -7.30
C MET A 66 4.83 3.04 -8.72
N ARG A 67 5.92 3.78 -8.91
CA ARG A 67 6.45 4.15 -10.24
C ARG A 67 6.80 2.95 -11.11
N HIS A 68 7.20 1.84 -10.51
CA HIS A 68 7.50 0.59 -11.21
C HIS A 68 6.29 -0.32 -11.41
N SER A 69 5.13 0.03 -10.86
CA SER A 69 3.90 -0.74 -11.02
C SER A 69 3.19 -0.36 -12.32
N ASP A 70 2.54 -1.34 -12.95
CA ASP A 70 1.77 -1.13 -14.18
C ASP A 70 0.45 -0.38 -13.93
N GLU A 71 -0.05 -0.47 -12.70
CA GLU A 71 -1.35 0.08 -12.30
C GLU A 71 -1.35 0.42 -10.80
N VAL A 72 -2.04 1.50 -10.44
CA VAL A 72 -2.35 1.85 -9.05
C VAL A 72 -3.83 1.60 -8.81
N ARG A 73 -4.16 0.78 -7.81
CA ARG A 73 -5.54 0.57 -7.37
C ARG A 73 -5.74 1.14 -5.98
N VAL A 74 -6.70 2.04 -5.90
CA VAL A 74 -7.05 2.78 -4.69
C VAL A 74 -8.30 2.17 -4.09
N PHE A 75 -8.24 1.82 -2.82
CA PHE A 75 -9.34 1.22 -2.08
C PHE A 75 -9.62 2.03 -0.81
N GLY A 76 -10.90 2.15 -0.44
CA GLY A 76 -11.36 2.90 0.74
C GLY A 76 -12.31 4.04 0.38
N ASP A 77 -13.10 4.47 1.36
CA ASP A 77 -14.22 5.40 1.15
C ASP A 77 -13.79 6.87 1.15
N GLN A 78 -12.56 7.16 1.61
CA GLN A 78 -11.95 8.50 1.65
C GLN A 78 -10.45 8.43 1.34
N ILE A 79 -9.98 9.33 0.48
CA ILE A 79 -8.54 9.53 0.23
C ILE A 79 -7.95 10.20 1.47
N SER A 80 -7.12 9.48 2.22
CA SER A 80 -6.37 10.08 3.34
C SER A 80 -5.25 10.98 2.83
N ILE A 81 -4.74 11.89 3.67
CA ILE A 81 -3.59 12.76 3.32
C ILE A 81 -2.39 11.94 2.85
N GLY A 82 -2.14 10.78 3.47
CA GLY A 82 -1.06 9.87 3.05
C GLY A 82 -1.29 9.29 1.66
N MET A 83 -2.54 8.95 1.30
CA MET A 83 -2.88 8.48 -0.05
C MET A 83 -2.75 9.60 -1.10
N TRP A 84 -3.03 10.84 -0.71
CA TRP A 84 -2.85 12.01 -1.59
C TRP A 84 -1.37 12.30 -1.83
N GLN A 85 -0.50 12.10 -0.83
CA GLN A 85 0.95 12.24 -0.98
C GLN A 85 1.58 11.11 -1.81
N GLU A 86 0.91 9.97 -1.91
CA GLU A 86 1.33 8.83 -2.75
C GLU A 86 0.82 8.91 -4.20
N MET A 87 -0.09 9.83 -4.56
CA MET A 87 -0.60 10.03 -5.93
C MET A 87 0.20 11.10 -6.69
#